data_AF-A0A536A342-F1
#
_entry.id   AF-A0A536A342-F1
#
_cell.length_a   1.000
_cell.length_b   1.000
_cell.length_c   1.000
_cell.angle_alpha   90.00
_cell.angle_beta   90.00
_cell.angle_gamma   90.00
#
_symmetry.space_group_name_H-M   'P 1'
#
loop_
_entity.id
_entity.type
_entity.pdbx_description
1 polymer ?
#
loop_
_entity_poly.entity_id
_entity_poly.type
_entity_poly.pdbx_seq_one_letter_code
_entity_poly.pdbx_strand_id
1 'polypeptide(L)'
;GATDDRGTVSARDDTLAPFSAWGTADSNAKPDFVAPGRRIVSLRVVGSALDLLFPERVVTARNGATYFRLTGTSMATPVVAGAAALLLERRRNLTPDQVKALLVGTTQLFGQDSGSALPDPKAGGSGLLDVLAASTTSAPGSASSGGLLTGAPNDMLMTRML
;
A
#
# COMPACT_ATOMS: atom_id res chain seq x y z
N GLY A 1 -4.98 1.77 4.16
CA GLY A 1 -4.89 2.66 5.34
C GLY A 1 -3.76 3.64 5.15
N ALA A 2 -3.40 4.38 6.20
CA ALA A 2 -2.33 5.38 6.14
C ALA A 2 -1.25 5.14 7.21
N THR A 3 0.01 5.41 6.87
CA THR A 3 1.12 5.48 7.83
C THR A 3 1.55 6.92 8.11
N ASP A 4 2.22 7.09 9.25
CA ASP A 4 3.07 8.23 9.60
C ASP A 4 4.52 7.80 9.47
N ASP A 5 5.21 8.40 8.51
CA ASP A 5 6.62 8.13 8.16
C ASP A 5 7.61 8.79 9.13
N ARG A 6 7.12 9.51 10.14
CA ARG A 6 7.93 10.32 11.07
C ARG A 6 8.87 11.34 10.41
N GLY A 7 8.79 11.53 9.09
CA GLY A 7 9.73 12.33 8.31
C GLY A 7 11.10 11.68 8.13
N THR A 8 11.21 10.36 8.30
CA THR A 8 12.43 9.59 8.06
C THR A 8 12.33 8.83 6.74
N VAL A 9 13.46 8.33 6.25
CA VAL A 9 13.50 7.49 5.02
C VAL A 9 13.20 6.03 5.35
N SER A 10 13.44 5.63 6.60
CA SER A 10 13.34 4.24 7.04
C SER A 10 11.91 3.92 7.45
N ALA A 11 11.32 2.88 6.87
CA ALA A 11 10.01 2.39 7.32
C ALA A 11 10.02 1.78 8.73
N ARG A 12 11.19 1.64 9.36
CA ARG A 12 11.32 0.94 10.64
C ARG A 12 10.75 1.75 11.81
N ASP A 13 10.78 3.08 11.77
CA ASP A 13 10.15 3.92 12.79
C ASP A 13 8.75 4.41 12.41
N ASP A 14 8.26 4.06 11.22
CA ASP A 14 6.89 4.35 10.79
C ASP A 14 5.86 3.77 11.75
N THR A 15 4.73 4.44 11.88
CA THR A 15 3.57 3.90 12.61
C THR A 15 2.32 3.95 11.78
N LEU A 16 1.35 3.11 12.14
CA LEU A 16 -0.01 3.29 11.66
C LEU A 16 -0.49 4.68 12.05
N ALA A 17 -1.02 5.44 11.09
CA ALA A 17 -1.50 6.78 11.38
C ALA A 17 -2.73 6.70 12.30
N PRO A 18 -2.84 7.56 13.32
CA PRO A 18 -3.90 7.45 14.34
C PRO A 18 -5.32 7.63 13.80
N PHE A 19 -5.47 8.28 12.63
CA PHE A 19 -6.74 8.46 11.92
C PHE A 19 -7.02 7.34 10.90
N SER A 20 -6.10 6.40 10.70
CA SER A 20 -6.31 5.31 9.74
C SER A 20 -7.40 4.39 10.26
N ALA A 21 -8.49 4.29 9.50
CA ALA A 21 -9.53 3.30 9.78
C ALA A 21 -8.98 1.87 9.62
N TRP A 22 -9.48 0.97 10.45
CA TRP A 22 -9.16 -0.45 10.45
C TRP A 22 -10.39 -1.27 10.87
N GLY A 23 -10.39 -2.53 10.48
CA GLY A 23 -11.54 -3.42 10.63
C GLY A 23 -12.63 -3.16 9.60
N THR A 24 -13.63 -4.04 9.60
CA THR A 24 -14.85 -3.90 8.80
C THR A 24 -15.99 -4.62 9.52
N ALA A 25 -17.24 -4.29 9.18
CA ALA A 25 -18.42 -4.98 9.72
C ALA A 25 -18.60 -6.39 9.12
N ASP A 26 -18.11 -6.63 7.90
CA ASP A 26 -18.29 -7.83 7.09
C ASP A 26 -17.04 -8.73 7.06
N SER A 27 -16.53 -9.17 8.22
CA SER A 27 -15.51 -10.23 8.45
C SER A 27 -14.20 -10.24 7.61
N ASN A 28 -14.03 -9.34 6.65
CA ASN A 28 -12.90 -9.21 5.74
C ASN A 28 -11.85 -8.30 6.37
N ALA A 29 -10.59 -8.71 6.42
CA ALA A 29 -9.55 -7.84 6.97
C ALA A 29 -9.40 -6.57 6.09
N LYS A 30 -9.66 -5.39 6.68
CA LYS A 30 -9.43 -4.08 6.07
C LYS A 30 -8.60 -3.22 7.02
N PRO A 31 -7.71 -2.36 6.48
CA PRO A 31 -7.39 -2.17 5.05
C PRO A 31 -6.60 -3.33 4.43
N ASP A 32 -6.53 -3.39 3.10
CA ASP A 32 -5.72 -4.42 2.41
C ASP A 32 -4.20 -4.23 2.69
N PHE A 33 -3.73 -2.97 2.68
CA PHE A 33 -2.38 -2.54 3.06
C PHE A 33 -2.37 -1.04 3.40
N VAL A 34 -1.21 -0.50 3.79
CA VAL A 34 -1.04 0.92 4.13
C VAL A 34 -0.02 1.63 3.23
N ALA A 35 -0.16 2.95 3.10
CA ALA A 35 0.78 3.81 2.38
C ALA A 35 0.95 5.15 3.13
N PRO A 36 1.99 5.94 2.85
CA PRO A 36 2.21 7.23 3.51
C PRO A 36 1.02 8.17 3.33
N GLY A 37 0.48 8.69 4.45
CA GLY A 37 -0.70 9.56 4.41
C GLY A 37 -0.68 10.70 5.42
N ARG A 38 0.37 10.86 6.22
CA ARG A 38 0.52 11.96 7.17
C ARG A 38 1.58 12.94 6.68
N ARG A 39 1.29 14.24 6.83
CA ARG A 39 2.23 15.33 6.48
C ARG A 39 2.70 15.30 5.03
N ILE A 40 1.87 14.82 4.11
CA ILE A 40 2.17 14.81 2.67
C ILE A 40 2.09 16.23 2.12
N VAL A 41 3.15 16.68 1.47
CA VAL A 41 3.24 17.97 0.81
C VAL A 41 2.81 17.83 -0.64
N SER A 42 1.83 18.62 -1.07
CA SER A 42 1.33 18.59 -2.45
C SER A 42 0.95 19.99 -2.94
N LEU A 43 0.38 20.07 -4.14
CA LEU A 43 -0.01 21.31 -4.79
C LEU A 43 -0.93 22.15 -3.91
N ARG A 44 -0.70 23.46 -3.90
CA ARG A 44 -1.44 24.47 -3.14
C ARG A 44 -2.22 25.36 -4.10
N VAL A 45 -3.43 25.74 -3.71
CA VAL A 45 -4.16 26.87 -4.30
C VAL A 45 -4.10 28.03 -3.33
N VAL A 46 -3.41 29.11 -3.73
CA VAL A 46 -3.24 30.32 -2.91
C VAL A 46 -4.59 30.98 -2.70
N GLY A 47 -4.90 31.36 -1.46
CA GLY A 47 -6.17 31.99 -1.09
C GLY A 47 -7.36 31.01 -1.02
N SER A 48 -7.13 29.70 -1.12
CA SER A 48 -8.18 28.70 -0.87
C SER A 48 -8.64 28.71 0.59
N ALA A 49 -9.82 28.15 0.87
CA ALA A 49 -10.33 28.05 2.24
C ALA A 49 -9.34 27.34 3.18
N LEU A 50 -8.64 26.31 2.71
CA LEU A 50 -7.60 25.61 3.49
C LEU A 50 -6.42 26.53 3.84
N ASP A 51 -6.07 27.43 2.92
CA ASP A 51 -4.99 28.40 3.08
C ASP A 51 -5.30 29.44 4.17
N LEU A 52 -6.57 29.85 4.25
CA LEU A 52 -7.09 30.78 5.24
C LEU A 52 -7.28 30.11 6.61
N LEU A 53 -7.77 28.88 6.63
CA LEU A 53 -8.08 28.14 7.86
C LEU A 53 -6.84 27.53 8.51
N PHE A 54 -5.82 27.17 7.73
CA PHE A 54 -4.61 26.50 8.22
C PHE A 54 -3.32 27.07 7.59
N PRO A 55 -3.03 28.37 7.77
CA PRO A 55 -1.86 29.01 7.19
C PRO A 55 -0.53 28.37 7.63
N GLU A 56 -0.49 27.75 8.82
CA GLU A 56 0.68 27.04 9.35
C GLU A 56 1.04 25.77 8.58
N ARG A 57 0.18 25.31 7.66
CA ARG A 57 0.40 24.13 6.82
C ARG A 57 0.98 24.47 5.46
N VAL A 58 1.17 25.75 5.14
CA VAL A 58 1.87 26.19 3.94
C VAL A 58 3.35 25.87 4.08
N VAL A 59 3.93 25.27 3.03
CA VAL A 59 5.35 24.92 2.96
C VAL A 59 5.98 25.68 1.81
N THR A 60 7.02 26.46 2.10
CA THR A 60 7.79 27.19 1.09
C THR A 60 9.04 26.40 0.73
N ALA A 61 9.17 26.02 -0.53
CA ALA A 61 10.35 25.37 -1.06
C ALA A 61 11.50 26.38 -1.27
N ARG A 62 12.74 25.87 -1.42
CA ARG A 62 13.94 26.71 -1.60
C ARG A 62 13.88 27.65 -2.81
N ASN A 63 13.12 27.29 -3.83
CA ASN A 63 12.91 28.08 -5.04
C ASN A 63 11.78 29.12 -4.91
N GLY A 64 11.20 29.31 -3.73
CA GLY A 64 10.10 30.23 -3.47
C GLY A 64 8.72 29.68 -3.83
N ALA A 65 8.61 28.50 -4.44
CA ALA A 65 7.33 27.86 -4.69
C ALA A 65 6.66 27.44 -3.38
N THR A 66 5.33 27.59 -3.31
CA THR A 66 4.55 27.25 -2.11
C THR A 66 3.68 26.03 -2.35
N TYR A 67 3.66 25.15 -1.35
CA TYR A 67 2.91 23.90 -1.33
C TYR A 67 2.05 23.84 -0.06
N PHE A 68 1.17 22.85 0.01
CA PHE A 68 0.29 22.64 1.16
C PHE A 68 0.49 21.26 1.75
N ARG A 69 0.61 21.18 3.07
CA ARG A 69 0.82 19.94 3.79
C ARG A 69 -0.48 19.42 4.40
N LEU A 70 -0.88 18.22 4.01
CA LEU A 70 -2.10 17.57 4.48
C LEU A 70 -1.84 16.19 5.07
N THR A 71 -2.83 15.74 5.83
CA THR A 71 -2.83 14.47 6.54
C THR A 71 -4.18 13.81 6.34
N GLY A 72 -4.20 12.56 5.89
CA GLY A 72 -5.42 11.80 5.68
C GLY A 72 -5.19 10.56 4.83
N THR A 73 -6.10 9.60 4.90
CA THR A 73 -6.11 8.44 3.98
C THR A 73 -6.29 8.89 2.53
N SER A 74 -6.98 10.01 2.31
CA SER A 74 -7.07 10.68 1.00
C SER A 74 -5.72 11.07 0.40
N MET A 75 -4.68 11.23 1.22
CA MET A 75 -3.31 11.51 0.75
C MET A 75 -2.53 10.22 0.48
N ALA A 76 -2.88 9.11 1.12
CA ALA A 76 -2.33 7.79 0.81
C ALA A 76 -2.91 7.22 -0.51
N THR A 77 -4.18 7.48 -0.81
CA THR A 77 -4.84 7.04 -2.05
C THR A 77 -4.10 7.40 -3.34
N PRO A 78 -3.70 8.66 -3.60
CA PRO A 78 -2.97 9.01 -4.82
C PRO A 78 -1.56 8.40 -4.87
N VAL A 79 -0.92 8.13 -3.73
CA VAL A 79 0.37 7.40 -3.70
C VAL A 79 0.19 5.98 -4.23
N VAL A 80 -0.85 5.29 -3.78
CA VAL A 80 -1.20 3.95 -4.28
C VAL A 80 -1.61 3.99 -5.76
N ALA A 81 -2.38 5.00 -6.17
CA ALA A 81 -2.77 5.16 -7.57
C ALA A 81 -1.55 5.35 -8.50
N GLY A 82 -0.56 6.15 -8.06
CA GLY A 82 0.71 6.31 -8.77
C GLY A 82 1.50 5.01 -8.86
N ALA A 83 1.57 4.24 -7.78
CA ALA A 83 2.21 2.92 -7.78
C ALA A 83 1.54 1.96 -8.78
N ALA A 84 0.22 1.90 -8.79
CA ALA A 84 -0.53 1.10 -9.77
C ALA A 84 -0.28 1.56 -11.21
N ALA A 85 -0.20 2.87 -11.44
CA ALA A 85 0.14 3.42 -12.76
C ALA A 85 1.54 3.00 -13.23
N LEU A 86 2.54 3.04 -12.34
CA LEU A 86 3.90 2.57 -12.65
C LEU A 86 3.95 1.07 -12.96
N LEU A 87 3.17 0.25 -12.25
CA LEU A 87 3.05 -1.18 -12.56
C LEU A 87 2.46 -1.41 -13.95
N LEU A 88 1.40 -0.66 -14.29
CA LEU A 88 0.74 -0.75 -15.59
C LEU A 88 1.61 -0.20 -16.71
N GLU A 89 2.41 0.84 -16.46
CA GLU A 89 3.38 1.36 -17.42
C GLU A 89 4.40 0.28 -17.80
N ARG A 90 4.95 -0.42 -16.81
CA ARG A 90 5.92 -1.50 -17.01
C ARG A 90 5.28 -2.77 -17.58
N ARG A 91 4.02 -3.05 -17.22
CA ARG A 91 3.32 -4.30 -17.53
C ARG A 91 1.86 -4.03 -17.92
N ARG A 92 1.66 -3.55 -19.15
CA ARG A 92 0.34 -3.10 -19.66
C ARG A 92 -0.77 -4.15 -19.68
N ASN A 93 -0.42 -5.44 -19.63
CA ASN A 93 -1.39 -6.54 -19.71
C ASN A 93 -1.87 -7.04 -18.34
N LEU A 94 -1.45 -6.42 -17.23
CA LEU A 94 -1.93 -6.81 -15.91
C LEU A 94 -3.43 -6.50 -15.76
N THR A 95 -4.18 -7.47 -15.24
CA THR A 95 -5.57 -7.23 -14.83
C THR A 95 -5.63 -6.47 -13.51
N PRO A 96 -6.75 -5.79 -13.18
CA PRO A 96 -6.92 -5.13 -11.89
C PRO A 96 -6.65 -6.05 -10.69
N ASP A 97 -7.09 -7.31 -10.77
CA ASP A 97 -6.86 -8.31 -9.72
C ASP A 97 -5.37 -8.67 -9.60
N GLN A 98 -4.65 -8.77 -10.71
CA GLN A 98 -3.20 -9.01 -10.68
C GLN A 98 -2.44 -7.81 -10.12
N VAL A 99 -2.84 -6.59 -10.45
CA VAL A 99 -2.27 -5.37 -9.85
C VAL A 99 -2.49 -5.37 -8.34
N LYS A 100 -3.72 -5.65 -7.90
CA LYS A 100 -4.03 -5.74 -6.47
C LYS A 100 -3.20 -6.83 -5.79
N ALA A 101 -3.14 -8.03 -6.37
CA ALA A 101 -2.42 -9.16 -5.80
C ALA A 101 -0.91 -8.88 -5.69
N LEU A 102 -0.31 -8.21 -6.69
CA LEU A 102 1.07 -7.77 -6.62
C LEU A 102 1.27 -6.77 -5.48
N LEU A 103 0.47 -5.69 -5.43
CA LEU A 103 0.62 -4.65 -4.42
C LEU A 103 0.42 -5.16 -2.99
N VAL A 104 -0.54 -6.05 -2.77
CA VAL A 104 -0.80 -6.67 -1.46
C VAL A 104 0.28 -7.69 -1.11
N GLY A 105 0.72 -8.49 -2.09
CA GLY A 105 1.65 -9.61 -1.88
C GLY A 105 3.10 -9.21 -1.71
N THR A 106 3.47 -7.97 -2.05
CA THR A 106 4.86 -7.49 -1.98
C THR A 106 5.05 -6.35 -1.00
N THR A 107 4.15 -6.17 -0.03
CA THR A 107 4.31 -5.15 1.02
C THR A 107 5.51 -5.45 1.91
N GLN A 108 6.10 -4.41 2.48
CA GLN A 108 7.16 -4.51 3.46
C GLN A 108 6.64 -4.33 4.89
N LEU A 109 7.40 -4.86 5.86
CA LEU A 109 7.15 -4.59 7.28
C LEU A 109 7.52 -3.15 7.63
N PHE A 110 6.82 -2.57 8.60
CA PHE A 110 7.06 -1.22 9.10
C PHE A 110 6.90 -1.17 10.61
N GLY A 111 7.52 -0.19 11.26
CA GLY A 111 7.33 0.07 12.69
C GLY A 111 8.10 -0.81 13.67
N GLN A 112 9.06 -1.60 13.20
CA GLN A 112 9.89 -2.50 14.03
C GLN A 112 10.69 -1.76 15.11
N ASP A 113 11.05 -0.51 14.86
CA ASP A 113 11.81 0.36 15.75
C ASP A 113 10.92 1.52 16.29
N SER A 114 9.62 1.50 16.02
CA SER A 114 8.70 2.59 16.40
C SER A 114 8.37 2.65 17.89
N GLY A 115 8.67 1.59 18.64
CA GLY A 115 8.25 1.41 20.03
C GLY A 115 6.73 1.36 20.23
N SER A 116 5.95 1.30 19.13
CA SER A 116 4.48 1.36 19.15
C SER A 116 3.91 0.09 18.53
N ALA A 117 3.11 -0.64 19.30
CA ALA A 117 2.35 -1.77 18.77
C ALA A 117 1.16 -1.27 17.93
N LEU A 118 0.77 -2.05 16.91
CA LEU A 118 -0.49 -1.82 16.22
C LEU A 118 -1.67 -2.02 17.19
N PRO A 119 -2.74 -1.22 17.09
CA PRO A 119 -3.96 -1.41 17.89
C PRO A 119 -4.58 -2.81 17.70
N ASP A 120 -4.44 -3.37 16.49
CA ASP A 120 -4.83 -4.71 16.11
C ASP A 120 -3.80 -5.24 15.08
N PRO A 121 -3.37 -6.52 15.13
CA PRO A 121 -2.45 -7.09 14.15
C PRO A 121 -2.89 -6.92 12.68
N LYS A 122 -4.18 -6.78 12.41
CA LYS A 122 -4.76 -6.59 11.07
C LYS A 122 -4.87 -5.12 10.65
N ALA A 123 -4.60 -4.18 11.55
CA ALA A 123 -4.81 -2.75 11.28
C ALA A 123 -3.91 -2.20 10.16
N GLY A 124 -2.74 -2.82 9.95
CA GLY A 124 -1.82 -2.50 8.85
C GLY A 124 -2.11 -3.22 7.53
N GLY A 125 -3.10 -4.12 7.48
CA GLY A 125 -3.28 -5.02 6.35
C GLY A 125 -2.06 -5.93 6.16
N SER A 126 -1.64 -6.15 4.91
CA SER A 126 -0.43 -6.93 4.59
C SER A 126 0.89 -6.19 4.88
N GLY A 127 0.86 -4.87 5.11
CA GLY A 127 2.04 -4.07 5.42
C GLY A 127 2.09 -2.73 4.67
N LEU A 128 3.27 -2.12 4.61
CA LEU A 128 3.53 -0.87 3.92
C LEU A 128 3.80 -1.11 2.43
N LEU A 129 3.24 -0.26 1.58
CA LEU A 129 3.44 -0.29 0.12
C LEU A 129 4.94 -0.30 -0.26
N ASP A 130 5.33 -1.29 -1.07
CA ASP A 130 6.64 -1.35 -1.73
C ASP A 130 6.43 -1.53 -3.25
N VAL A 131 6.65 -0.44 -3.98
CA VAL A 131 6.46 -0.38 -5.44
C VAL A 131 7.57 -1.12 -6.18
N LEU A 132 8.79 -1.13 -5.62
CA LEU A 132 9.93 -1.76 -6.26
C LEU A 132 9.72 -3.27 -6.29
N ALA A 133 9.42 -3.86 -5.13
CA ALA A 133 9.14 -5.29 -5.01
C ALA A 133 7.94 -5.71 -5.88
N ALA A 134 6.87 -4.91 -5.92
CA ALA A 134 5.71 -5.16 -6.78
C ALA A 134 6.08 -5.20 -8.28
N SER A 135 7.01 -4.35 -8.69
CA SER A 135 7.39 -4.22 -10.10
C SER A 135 8.32 -5.35 -10.59
N THR A 136 9.10 -5.95 -9.69
CA THR A 136 10.06 -7.03 -10.01
C THR A 136 9.49 -8.42 -9.80
N THR A 137 8.37 -8.54 -9.09
CA THR A 137 7.75 -9.83 -8.78
C THR A 137 6.92 -10.33 -9.96
N SER A 138 7.04 -11.62 -10.27
CA SER A 138 6.21 -12.29 -11.28
C SER A 138 4.74 -12.14 -10.92
N ALA A 139 3.89 -11.80 -11.90
CA ALA A 139 2.46 -11.74 -11.59
C ALA A 139 1.94 -13.13 -11.26
N PRO A 140 1.02 -13.26 -10.30
CA PRO A 140 0.29 -14.50 -10.13
C PRO A 140 -0.40 -14.86 -11.44
N GLY A 141 -0.33 -16.15 -11.80
CA GLY A 141 -1.02 -16.67 -12.97
C GLY A 141 -2.50 -16.29 -12.89
N SER A 142 -3.08 -15.87 -14.02
CA SER A 142 -4.52 -15.64 -14.10
C SER A 142 -5.22 -16.90 -13.60
N ALA A 143 -5.98 -16.80 -12.52
CA ALA A 143 -6.80 -17.91 -12.05
C ALA A 143 -7.71 -18.32 -13.20
N SER A 144 -7.44 -19.46 -13.82
CA SER A 144 -8.35 -20.06 -14.79
C SER A 144 -9.62 -20.41 -14.01
N SER A 145 -10.72 -19.72 -14.33
CA SER A 145 -12.06 -20.16 -13.96
C SER A 145 -12.30 -21.54 -14.58
N GLY A 146 -12.09 -22.62 -13.83
CA GLY A 146 -12.31 -23.96 -14.35
C GLY A 146 -11.88 -25.06 -13.40
N GLY A 147 -12.87 -25.70 -12.76
CA GLY A 147 -12.75 -27.08 -12.30
C GLY A 147 -12.51 -27.25 -10.81
N LEU A 148 -13.61 -27.33 -10.07
CA LEU A 148 -13.68 -28.15 -8.86
C LEU A 148 -13.36 -29.60 -9.27
N LEU A 149 -12.11 -30.05 -9.13
CA LEU A 149 -11.75 -31.47 -9.28
C LEU A 149 -11.57 -32.07 -7.89
N THR A 150 -12.69 -32.43 -7.30
CA THR A 150 -12.78 -33.51 -6.31
C THR A 150 -12.29 -34.80 -6.96
N GLY A 151 -11.29 -35.46 -6.37
CA GLY A 151 -10.97 -36.85 -6.71
C GLY A 151 -9.47 -37.16 -6.64
N ALA A 152 -9.06 -37.92 -5.62
CA ALA A 152 -7.86 -38.75 -5.70
C ALA A 152 -7.99 -39.75 -6.86
N PRO A 153 -6.89 -40.31 -7.39
CA PRO A 153 -6.48 -41.61 -6.84
C PRO A 153 -4.96 -41.90 -6.86
N ASN A 154 -4.59 -42.87 -6.01
CA ASN A 154 -3.47 -43.79 -6.24
C ASN A 154 -3.51 -44.34 -7.68
N ASP A 155 -2.40 -44.33 -8.42
CA ASP A 155 -1.76 -45.57 -8.93
C ASP A 155 -0.50 -45.28 -9.77
N MET A 156 0.33 -46.32 -9.86
CA MET A 156 1.47 -46.57 -10.75
C MET A 156 2.86 -46.05 -10.32
N LEU A 157 3.65 -46.87 -9.63
CA LEU A 157 4.41 -48.06 -10.09
C LEU A 157 5.84 -47.73 -10.57
N MET A 158 6.78 -48.24 -9.78
CA MET A 158 8.07 -48.83 -10.13
C MET A 158 8.56 -48.77 -11.59
N THR A 159 9.85 -48.45 -11.72
CA THR A 159 10.85 -49.05 -12.65
C THR A 159 11.48 -48.05 -13.63
N ARG A 160 12.70 -47.57 -13.33
CA ARG A 160 13.96 -48.04 -13.96
C ARG A 160 15.19 -47.28 -13.45
N MET A 161 16.23 -48.08 -13.17
CA MET A 161 17.63 -47.72 -12.97
C MET A 161 18.18 -46.80 -14.08
N LEU A 162 19.00 -45.84 -13.70
CA LEU A 162 20.46 -45.88 -13.81
C LEU A 162 21.07 -45.13 -12.62
#